data_AF-A0A355U9D8-F1
#
_entry.id   AF-A0A355U9D8-F1
#
_cell.length_a   1.000
_cell.length_b   1.000
_cell.length_c   1.000
_cell.angle_alpha   90.00
_cell.angle_beta   90.00
_cell.angle_gamma   90.00
#
_symmetry.space_group_name_H-M   'P 1'
#
loop_
_entity.id
_entity.type
_entity.pdbx_description
1 polymer ?
#
loop_
_entity_poly.entity_id
_entity_poly.type
_entity_poly.pdbx_seq_one_letter_code
_entity_poly.pdbx_strand_id
1 'polypeptide(L)'
;IGDYVLSGGELAAVVVADSICRLIPGVISDEESALTDSFQDGLLAPPVYTRPADYNGLKVPEVLQSGHFGKIEEWREEQALKITQKRRPDLLREE
;
A
#
# COMPACT_ATOMS: atom_id res chain seq x y z
N ILE A 1 6.54 -8.56 -15.92
CA ILE A 1 5.51 -7.96 -15.03
C ILE A 1 4.74 -9.01 -14.22
N GLY A 2 5.05 -10.30 -14.40
CA GLY A 2 4.53 -11.44 -13.65
C GLY A 2 4.54 -12.69 -14.52
N ASP A 3 4.23 -13.85 -13.93
CA ASP A 3 4.31 -15.14 -14.61
C ASP A 3 3.01 -15.47 -15.37
N TYR A 4 2.84 -14.89 -16.55
CA TYR A 4 1.69 -15.10 -17.44
C TYR A 4 2.00 -14.68 -18.88
N VAL A 5 1.20 -15.15 -19.84
CA VAL A 5 1.38 -14.88 -21.28
C VAL A 5 0.44 -13.75 -21.74
N LEU A 6 0.99 -12.78 -22.48
CA LEU A 6 0.23 -11.73 -23.16
C LEU A 6 0.31 -11.90 -24.68
N SER A 7 -0.65 -11.33 -25.41
CA SER A 7 -0.66 -11.36 -26.88
C SER A 7 0.44 -10.50 -27.52
N GLY A 8 0.98 -9.54 -26.78
CA GLY A 8 1.94 -8.54 -27.23
C GLY A 8 2.59 -7.81 -26.06
N GLY A 9 3.56 -6.94 -26.36
CA GLY A 9 4.39 -6.25 -25.36
C GLY A 9 3.84 -4.91 -24.89
N GLU A 10 2.76 -4.40 -25.50
CA GLU A 10 2.26 -3.04 -25.30
C GLU A 10 1.83 -2.81 -23.84
N LEU A 11 1.09 -3.75 -23.26
CA LEU A 11 0.66 -3.65 -21.87
C LEU A 11 1.86 -3.71 -20.91
N ALA A 12 2.85 -4.56 -21.21
CA ALA A 12 4.07 -4.63 -20.41
C ALA A 12 4.86 -3.31 -20.46
N ALA A 13 4.94 -2.69 -21.64
CA ALA A 13 5.59 -1.39 -21.81
C ALA A 13 4.88 -0.29 -21.01
N VAL A 14 3.55 -0.24 -21.05
CA VAL A 14 2.76 0.75 -20.30
C VAL A 14 2.90 0.56 -18.79
N VAL A 15 2.86 -0.68 -18.29
CA VAL A 15 3.05 -0.98 -16.85
C VAL A 15 4.42 -0.50 -16.36
N VAL A 16 5.47 -0.75 -17.14
CA VAL A 16 6.83 -0.30 -16.81
C VAL A 16 6.93 1.23 -16.87
N ALA A 17 6.39 1.86 -17.92
CA ALA A 17 6.38 3.31 -18.05
C ALA A 17 5.66 3.99 -16.88
N ASP A 18 4.47 3.50 -16.51
CA ASP A 18 3.71 4.01 -15.35
C ASP A 18 4.51 3.90 -14.05
N SER A 19 5.07 2.72 -13.78
CA SER A 19 5.86 2.46 -12.57
C SER A 19 7.06 3.40 -12.43
N ILE A 20 7.74 3.71 -13.54
CA ILE A 20 8.91 4.61 -13.56
C ILE A 20 8.47 6.07 -13.49
N CYS A 21 7.47 6.48 -14.27
CA CYS A 21 7.00 7.87 -14.32
C CYS A 21 6.54 8.39 -12.96
N ARG A 22 5.93 7.53 -12.12
CA ARG A 22 5.52 7.89 -10.75
C ARG A 22 6.69 8.32 -9.85
N LEU A 23 7.91 7.91 -10.15
CA LEU A 23 9.12 8.25 -9.40
C LEU A 23 9.74 9.59 -9.82
N ILE A 24 9.24 10.20 -10.92
CA ILE A 24 9.74 11.49 -11.41
C ILE A 24 9.15 12.61 -10.56
N PRO A 25 9.98 13.48 -9.95
CA PRO A 25 9.50 14.59 -9.14
C PRO A 25 8.51 15.49 -9.89
N GLY A 26 7.42 15.84 -9.23
CA GLY A 26 6.34 16.67 -9.80
C GLY A 26 5.30 15.93 -10.65
N VAL A 27 5.43 14.62 -10.87
CA VAL A 27 4.39 13.81 -11.52
C VAL A 27 3.26 13.45 -10.55
N ILE A 28 3.61 13.09 -9.32
CA ILE A 28 2.65 12.89 -8.22
C ILE A 28 2.63 14.13 -7.32
N SER A 29 1.44 14.60 -6.96
CA SER A 29 1.29 15.83 -6.16
C SER A 29 1.66 15.66 -4.69
N ASP A 30 1.60 14.43 -4.18
CA ASP A 30 1.95 14.08 -2.81
C ASP A 30 3.02 13.00 -2.83
N GLU A 31 4.27 13.40 -2.61
CA GLU A 31 5.43 12.51 -2.61
C GLU A 31 5.37 11.49 -1.46
N GLU A 32 4.71 11.82 -0.34
CA GLU A 32 4.51 10.90 0.78
C GLU A 32 3.59 9.73 0.41
N SER A 33 2.68 9.93 -0.55
CA SER A 33 1.83 8.84 -1.05
C SER A 33 2.63 7.74 -1.74
N ALA A 34 3.78 8.05 -2.33
CA ALA A 34 4.64 7.02 -2.91
C ALA A 34 5.43 6.27 -1.83
N LEU A 35 5.74 6.92 -0.70
CA LEU A 35 6.49 6.31 0.41
C LEU A 35 5.66 5.29 1.20
N THR A 36 4.34 5.45 1.20
CA THR A 36 3.39 4.56 1.92
C THR A 36 2.78 3.47 1.02
N ASP A 37 3.22 3.38 -0.23
CA ASP A 37 2.79 2.32 -1.15
C ASP A 37 3.33 0.95 -0.73
N SER A 38 2.62 -0.09 -1.14
CA SER A 38 3.11 -1.46 -0.95
C SER A 38 4.47 -1.66 -1.61
N PHE A 39 5.29 -2.52 -1.00
CA PHE A 39 6.61 -2.96 -1.46
C PHE A 39 7.75 -1.94 -1.33
N GLN A 40 7.51 -0.70 -0.88
CA GLN A 40 8.58 0.29 -0.66
C GLN A 40 9.53 -0.11 0.47
N ASP A 41 8.96 -0.63 1.55
CA ASP A 41 9.64 -1.08 2.77
C ASP A 41 9.61 -2.62 2.92
N GLY A 42 9.23 -3.33 1.85
CA GLY A 42 9.02 -4.78 1.88
C GLY A 42 7.70 -5.22 2.53
N LEU A 43 6.81 -4.29 2.90
CA LEU A 43 5.49 -4.60 3.45
C LEU A 43 4.36 -4.28 2.46
N LEU A 44 3.20 -4.88 2.70
CA LEU A 44 1.95 -4.44 2.08
C LEU A 44 1.40 -3.23 2.84
N ALA A 45 0.84 -2.28 2.09
CA ALA A 45 0.26 -1.07 2.68
C ALA A 45 -0.86 -1.40 3.71
N PRO A 46 -0.97 -0.61 4.79
CA PRO A 46 -2.00 -0.80 5.80
C PRO A 46 -3.41 -0.57 5.24
N PRO A 47 -4.46 -1.08 5.90
CA PRO A 47 -5.83 -0.88 5.45
C PRO A 47 -6.23 0.59 5.60
N VAL A 48 -6.82 1.14 4.53
CA VAL A 48 -7.26 2.53 4.47
C VAL A 48 -8.76 2.61 4.74
N TYR A 49 -9.15 3.60 5.54
CA TYR A 49 -10.53 3.88 5.87
C TYR A 49 -10.89 5.30 5.44
N THR A 50 -12.14 5.47 5.04
CA THR A 50 -12.72 6.78 4.72
C THR A 50 -14.15 6.82 5.22
N ARG A 51 -14.83 7.95 5.04
CA ARG A 51 -16.22 8.13 5.43
C ARG A 51 -17.13 7.13 4.70
N PRO A 52 -18.21 6.64 5.33
CA PRO A 52 -18.71 6.97 6.68
C PRO A 52 -17.98 6.21 7.81
N ALA A 53 -18.17 6.66 9.06
CA ALA A 53 -17.52 6.05 10.23
C ALA A 53 -17.99 4.61 10.56
N ASP A 54 -19.19 4.25 10.11
CA ASP A 54 -19.75 2.90 10.18
C ASP A 54 -20.38 2.58 8.82
N TYR A 55 -19.90 1.52 8.18
CA TYR A 55 -20.45 1.03 6.93
C TYR A 55 -20.90 -0.43 7.11
N ASN A 56 -22.21 -0.66 7.09
CA ASN A 56 -22.80 -1.99 7.28
C ASN A 56 -22.33 -2.72 8.57
N GLY A 57 -22.09 -1.97 9.66
CA GLY A 57 -21.57 -2.51 10.91
C GLY A 57 -20.05 -2.62 10.97
N LEU A 58 -19.34 -2.32 9.87
CA LEU A 58 -17.89 -2.22 9.83
C LEU A 58 -17.49 -0.81 10.26
N LYS A 59 -17.08 -0.68 11.52
CA LYS A 59 -16.65 0.58 12.10
C LYS A 59 -15.20 0.88 11.77
N VAL A 60 -14.91 2.14 11.48
CA VAL A 60 -13.53 2.64 11.41
C VAL A 60 -12.88 2.47 12.79
N PRO A 61 -11.68 1.86 12.88
CA PRO A 61 -10.97 1.67 14.15
C PRO A 61 -10.86 2.97 14.96
N GLU A 62 -11.16 2.89 16.27
CA GLU A 62 -11.17 4.07 17.15
C GLU A 62 -9.82 4.81 17.18
N VAL A 63 -8.71 4.06 17.05
CA VAL A 63 -7.37 4.66 16.97
C VAL A 63 -7.23 5.63 15.80
N LEU A 64 -7.85 5.35 14.65
CA LEU A 64 -7.86 6.23 13.48
C LEU A 64 -8.73 7.48 13.68
N GLN A 65 -9.62 7.45 14.66
CA GLN A 65 -10.48 8.58 15.04
C GLN A 65 -9.91 9.39 16.21
N SER A 66 -8.82 8.93 16.83
CA SER A 66 -8.29 9.51 18.07
C SER A 66 -7.54 10.83 17.91
N GLY A 67 -7.13 11.19 16.68
CA GLY A 67 -6.23 12.31 16.42
C GLY A 67 -4.80 12.13 16.96
N HIS A 68 -4.47 10.97 17.53
CA HIS A 68 -3.16 10.70 18.12
C HIS A 68 -2.20 10.12 17.07
N PHE A 69 -1.52 10.98 16.32
CA PHE A 69 -0.65 10.61 15.20
C PHE A 69 0.31 9.45 15.50
N GLY A 70 1.01 9.46 16.65
CA GLY A 70 1.93 8.36 17.00
C GLY A 70 1.26 6.98 17.14
N LYS A 71 0.04 6.91 17.71
CA LYS A 71 -0.72 5.65 17.83
C LYS A 71 -1.31 5.21 16.50
N ILE A 72 -1.63 6.17 15.64
CA ILE A 72 -2.11 5.90 14.29
C ILE A 72 -0.99 5.25 13.47
N GLU A 73 0.23 5.76 13.58
CA GLU A 73 1.38 5.23 12.86
C GLU A 73 1.78 3.84 13.36
N GLU A 74 1.90 3.66 14.69
CA GLU A 74 2.14 2.35 15.29
C GLU A 74 1.07 1.33 14.85
N TRP A 75 -0.20 1.73 14.83
CA TRP A 75 -1.27 0.86 14.35
C TRP A 75 -1.14 0.53 12.87
N ARG A 76 -0.74 1.48 12.02
CA ARG A 76 -0.53 1.27 10.58
C ARG A 76 0.59 0.27 10.34
N GLU A 77 1.74 0.47 10.97
CA GLU A 77 2.88 -0.46 10.90
C GLU A 77 2.48 -1.88 11.31
N GLU A 78 1.77 -2.01 12.45
CA GLU A 78 1.27 -3.31 12.90
C GLU A 78 0.32 -3.96 11.88
N GLN A 79 -0.60 -3.19 11.28
CA GLN A 79 -1.52 -3.74 10.29
C GLN A 79 -0.81 -4.13 8.99
N ALA A 80 0.14 -3.32 8.53
CA ALA A 80 0.98 -3.62 7.37
C ALA A 80 1.71 -4.96 7.57
N LEU A 81 2.35 -5.14 8.73
CA LEU A 81 3.02 -6.39 9.09
C LEU A 81 2.02 -7.57 9.14
N LYS A 82 0.89 -7.42 9.82
CA LYS A 82 -0.16 -8.47 9.93
C LYS A 82 -0.69 -8.90 8.56
N ILE A 83 -0.96 -7.94 7.66
CA ILE A 83 -1.47 -8.24 6.31
C ILE A 83 -0.38 -8.90 5.47
N THR A 84 0.87 -8.43 5.58
CA THR A 84 2.02 -9.02 4.87
C THR A 84 2.23 -10.47 5.31
N GLN A 85 2.31 -10.74 6.61
CA GLN A 85 2.43 -12.10 7.16
C GLN A 85 1.33 -13.03 6.66
N LYS A 86 0.09 -12.52 6.54
CA LYS A 86 -1.06 -13.32 6.12
C LYS A 86 -1.11 -13.58 4.62
N ARG A 87 -0.78 -12.59 3.79
CA ARG A 87 -1.01 -12.62 2.32
C ARG A 87 0.25 -12.84 1.51
N ARG A 88 1.38 -12.31 1.96
CA ARG A 88 2.68 -12.36 1.30
C ARG A 88 3.79 -12.65 2.32
N PRO A 89 3.72 -13.80 3.03
CA PRO A 89 4.75 -14.18 4.01
C PRO A 89 6.14 -14.33 3.39
N ASP A 90 6.22 -14.48 2.07
CA ASP A 90 7.46 -14.51 1.30
C ASP A 90 8.24 -13.19 1.39
N LEU A 91 7.57 -12.04 1.54
CA LEU A 91 8.24 -10.73 1.66
C LEU A 91 8.97 -10.52 2.99
N LEU A 92 8.68 -11.36 3.99
CA LEU A 92 9.25 -11.27 5.35
C LEU A 92 10.39 -12.27 5.58
N ARG A 93 10.68 -13.11 4.58
CA ARG A 93 11.81 -14.02 4.65
C ARG A 93 13.03 -13.24 4.21
N GLU A 94 14.05 -13.18 5.06
CA GLU A 94 15.39 -12.83 4.63
C GLU A 94 15.83 -13.90 3.61
N GLU A 95 16.37 -13.48 2.46
CA GLU A 95 17.16 -14.37 1.61
C GLU A 95 18.44 -14.80 2.33
#